data_AF-A0A2S6AYU9-F1
#
_entry.id   AF-A0A2S6AYU9-F1
#
_cell.length_a   1.000
_cell.length_b   1.000
_cell.length_c   1.000
_cell.angle_alpha   90.00
_cell.angle_beta   90.00
_cell.angle_gamma   90.00
#
_symmetry.space_group_name_H-M   'P 1'
#
loop_
_entity.id
_entity.type
_entity.pdbx_description
1 polymer ?
#
loop_
_entity_poly.entity_id
_entity_poly.type
_entity_poly.pdbx_seq_one_letter_code
_entity_poly.pdbx_strand_id
1 'polypeptide(L)'
;VDPLEEGIDLLIRFGGLHHAEHLVARKLASQRLVTCAAPGYLQAHGTPRTIDDLHAHRSIVGYRHGQPVAWRMGDAGTQGVFIPSGTYQL
;
A
#
# COMPACT_ATOMS: atom_id res chain seq x y z
N VAL A 1 9.35 16.11 0.40
CA VAL A 1 9.45 16.82 1.68
C VAL A 1 10.84 16.56 2.23
N ASP A 2 11.66 17.60 2.26
CA ASP A 2 12.90 17.60 3.02
C ASP A 2 12.63 18.35 4.32
N PRO A 3 12.57 17.65 5.46
CA PRO A 3 12.21 18.30 6.72
C PRO A 3 13.20 19.35 7.17
N LEU A 4 14.47 19.22 6.79
CA LEU A 4 15.52 20.12 7.21
C LEU A 4 15.46 21.43 6.41
N GLU A 5 15.35 21.33 5.08
CA GLU A 5 15.21 22.52 4.22
C GLU A 5 13.90 23.27 4.47
N GLU A 6 12.83 22.55 4.82
CA GLU A 6 11.50 23.13 5.04
C GLU A 6 11.27 23.62 6.48
N GLY A 7 12.25 23.48 7.39
CA GLY A 7 12.13 23.95 8.78
C GLY A 7 11.07 23.18 9.59
N ILE A 8 10.91 21.88 9.32
CA ILE A 8 9.91 21.03 9.97
C ILE A 8 10.48 20.39 11.24
N ASP A 9 9.93 20.75 12.40
CA ASP A 9 10.36 20.22 13.70
C ASP A 9 9.93 18.75 13.96
N LEU A 10 8.82 18.31 13.37
CA LEU A 10 8.25 16.98 13.59
C LEU A 10 7.51 16.43 12.36
N LEU A 11 7.72 15.15 12.07
CA LEU A 11 6.99 14.42 11.03
C LEU A 11 6.36 13.14 11.55
N ILE A 12 5.13 12.88 11.12
CA ILE A 12 4.47 11.59 11.28
C ILE A 12 4.40 10.94 9.90
N ARG A 13 5.11 9.83 9.73
CA ARG A 13 5.17 9.11 8.46
C ARG A 13 5.08 7.61 8.64
N PHE A 14 4.65 6.95 7.57
CA PHE A 14 4.71 5.51 7.44
C PHE A 14 6.01 5.08 6.76
N GLY A 15 6.53 3.90 7.14
CA GLY A 15 7.78 3.35 6.61
C GLY A 15 9.03 3.72 7.42
N GLY A 16 10.13 3.02 7.15
CA GLY A 16 11.42 3.27 7.81
C GLY A 16 12.10 4.54 7.32
N LEU A 17 13.14 4.97 8.04
CA LEU A 17 14.00 6.09 7.63
C LEU A 17 15.03 5.63 6.62
N HIS A 18 14.58 5.38 5.40
CA HIS A 18 15.49 5.38 4.27
C HIS A 18 15.76 6.85 3.92
N HIS A 19 17.03 7.27 3.93
CA HIS A 19 17.49 8.63 3.57
C HIS A 19 17.22 9.74 4.60
N ALA A 20 17.28 9.44 5.90
CA ALA A 20 17.16 10.46 6.94
C ALA A 20 18.43 10.60 7.76
N GLU A 21 19.53 10.88 7.07
CA GLU A 21 20.72 11.40 7.74
C GLU A 21 20.26 12.65 8.51
N HIS A 22 20.59 12.72 9.81
CA HIS A 22 20.19 13.78 10.74
C HIS A 22 18.78 13.73 11.37
N LEU A 23 17.95 12.70 11.11
CA LEU A 23 16.67 12.54 11.84
C LEU A 23 16.73 11.46 12.91
N VAL A 24 16.12 11.74 14.07
CA VAL A 24 15.84 10.73 15.09
C VAL A 24 14.39 10.28 14.92
N ALA A 25 14.13 8.97 15.04
CA ALA A 25 12.77 8.45 14.98
C ALA A 25 12.40 7.60 16.17
N ARG A 26 11.11 7.65 16.48
CA ARG A 26 10.46 6.81 17.47
C ARG A 26 9.30 6.07 16.80
N LYS A 27 9.27 4.75 16.94
CA LYS A 27 8.11 3.95 16.50
C LYS A 27 6.90 4.31 17.35
N LEU A 28 5.85 4.82 16.71
CA LEU A 28 4.57 5.14 17.37
C LEU A 28 3.62 3.94 17.38
N ALA A 29 3.46 3.29 16.22
CA ALA A 29 2.58 2.14 16.06
C ALA A 29 3.00 1.27 14.87
N SER A 30 2.38 0.10 14.76
CA SER A 30 2.37 -0.72 13.55
C SER A 30 1.00 -0.62 12.89
N GLN A 31 0.96 -0.55 11.56
CA GLN A 31 -0.28 -0.61 10.79
C GLN A 31 -0.32 -1.91 9.99
N ARG A 32 -1.53 -2.46 9.78
CA ARG A 32 -1.77 -3.58 8.87
C ARG A 32 -2.58 -3.08 7.68
N LEU A 33 -2.01 -3.20 6.49
CA LEU A 33 -2.76 -2.96 5.25
C LEU A 33 -3.66 -4.17 4.98
N VAL A 34 -4.91 -3.91 4.59
CA VAL A 34 -5.87 -4.96 4.23
C VAL A 34 -6.44 -4.68 2.85
N THR A 35 -6.52 -5.72 2.03
CA THR A 35 -7.23 -5.66 0.76
C THR A 35 -8.72 -5.82 1.04
N CYS A 36 -9.53 -4.89 0.55
CA CYS A 36 -10.96 -4.88 0.77
C CYS A 36 -11.70 -4.46 -0.49
N ALA A 37 -12.98 -4.78 -0.53
CA ALA A 37 -13.90 -4.36 -1.59
C ALA A 37 -15.27 -4.10 -0.99
N ALA A 38 -16.08 -3.28 -1.66
CA ALA A 38 -17.46 -3.05 -1.25
C ALA A 38 -18.27 -4.37 -1.30
N PRO A 39 -19.19 -4.61 -0.35
CA PRO A 39 -19.99 -5.85 -0.35
C PRO A 39 -20.76 -6.09 -1.66
N GLY A 40 -21.37 -5.04 -2.22
CA GLY A 40 -22.10 -5.13 -3.50
C GLY A 40 -21.20 -5.52 -4.69
N TYR A 41 -19.93 -5.11 -4.68
CA TYR A 41 -18.96 -5.54 -5.69
C TYR A 41 -18.69 -7.04 -5.58
N LEU A 42 -18.43 -7.54 -4.37
CA LEU A 42 -18.18 -8.97 -4.13
C LEU A 42 -19.40 -9.84 -4.44
N GLN A 43 -20.62 -9.33 -4.22
CA GLN A 43 -21.85 -10.03 -4.57
C GLN A 43 -22.03 -10.16 -6.10
N ALA A 44 -21.67 -9.12 -6.85
CA ALA A 44 -21.79 -9.12 -8.31
C ALA A 44 -20.63 -9.84 -9.04
N HIS A 45 -19.43 -9.82 -8.46
CA HIS A 45 -18.20 -10.30 -9.12
C HIS A 45 -17.55 -11.51 -8.44
N GLY A 46 -18.09 -11.99 -7.33
CA GLY A 46 -17.51 -13.07 -6.54
C GLY A 46 -16.43 -12.58 -5.57
N THR A 47 -16.05 -13.46 -4.62
CA THR A 47 -14.96 -13.19 -3.67
C THR A 47 -13.68 -13.90 -4.12
N PRO A 48 -12.57 -13.16 -4.35
CA PRO A 48 -11.30 -13.78 -4.69
C PRO A 48 -10.78 -14.62 -3.52
N ARG A 49 -10.29 -15.82 -3.82
CA ARG A 49 -9.73 -16.79 -2.86
C ARG A 49 -8.23 -16.94 -3.00
N THR A 50 -7.69 -16.64 -4.17
CA THR A 50 -6.26 -16.68 -4.48
C THR A 50 -5.76 -15.31 -4.96
N ILE A 51 -4.44 -15.12 -5.00
CA ILE A 51 -3.84 -13.92 -5.59
C ILE A 51 -4.15 -13.86 -7.09
N ASP A 52 -4.14 -15.00 -7.78
CA ASP A 52 -4.38 -15.07 -9.22
C ASP A 52 -5.81 -14.64 -9.59
N ASP A 53 -6.79 -14.89 -8.72
CA ASP A 53 -8.17 -14.44 -8.92
C ASP A 53 -8.26 -12.91 -9.07
N LEU A 54 -7.33 -12.16 -8.46
CA LEU A 54 -7.32 -10.70 -8.51
C LEU A 54 -7.11 -10.16 -9.94
N HIS A 55 -6.50 -10.94 -10.85
CA HIS A 55 -6.37 -10.55 -12.25
C HIS A 55 -7.74 -10.41 -12.96
N ALA A 56 -8.77 -11.10 -12.49
CA ALA A 56 -10.14 -10.99 -13.00
C ALA A 56 -10.96 -9.86 -12.35
N HIS A 57 -10.40 -9.18 -11.34
CA HIS A 57 -11.10 -8.13 -10.59
C HIS A 57 -10.60 -6.73 -10.95
N ARG A 58 -11.53 -5.78 -10.92
CA ARG A 58 -11.23 -4.35 -11.04
C ARG A 58 -10.51 -3.88 -9.78
N SER A 59 -9.38 -3.21 -9.98
CA SER A 59 -8.51 -2.76 -8.91
C SER A 59 -8.44 -1.23 -8.88
N ILE A 60 -8.45 -0.67 -7.67
CA ILE A 60 -8.16 0.74 -7.41
C ILE A 60 -6.68 0.86 -7.07
N VAL A 61 -5.91 1.53 -7.93
CA VAL A 61 -4.45 1.45 -7.89
C VAL A 61 -3.86 2.82 -7.60
N GLY A 62 -3.05 2.89 -6.55
CA GLY A 62 -2.17 4.04 -6.30
C GLY A 62 -0.93 3.94 -7.17
N TYR A 63 -0.45 5.08 -7.68
CA TYR A 63 0.77 5.18 -8.46
C TYR A 63 1.86 5.93 -7.69
N ARG A 64 3.12 5.48 -7.83
CA ARG A 64 4.31 6.20 -7.35
C ARG A 64 5.31 6.32 -8.48
N HIS A 65 5.72 7.56 -8.79
CA HIS A 65 6.62 7.87 -9.90
C HIS A 65 6.18 7.23 -11.24
N GLY A 66 4.88 7.28 -11.53
CA GLY A 66 4.30 6.71 -12.76
C GLY A 66 4.18 5.18 -12.77
N GLN A 67 4.56 4.48 -11.70
CA GLN A 67 4.46 3.02 -11.60
C GLN A 67 3.35 2.61 -10.61
N PRO A 68 2.55 1.57 -10.91
CA PRO A 68 1.55 1.06 -9.98
C PRO A 68 2.22 0.52 -8.72
N VAL A 69 1.66 0.87 -7.56
CA VAL A 69 2.15 0.37 -6.27
C VAL A 69 1.72 -1.09 -6.11
N ALA A 70 2.70 -1.99 -6.02
CA ALA A 70 2.45 -3.41 -5.81
C ALA A 70 1.79 -3.67 -4.44
N TRP A 71 0.81 -4.58 -4.42
CA TRP A 71 0.16 -5.06 -3.21
C TRP A 71 0.93 -6.24 -2.64
N ARG A 72 1.30 -6.16 -1.36
CA ARG A 72 1.90 -7.27 -0.63
C ARG A 72 0.76 -8.05 0.02
N MET A 73 0.61 -9.30 -0.40
CA MET A 73 -0.49 -10.16 -0.01
C MET A 73 0.03 -11.30 0.88
N GLY A 74 -0.76 -11.68 1.88
CA GLY A 74 -0.47 -12.79 2.79
C GLY A 74 0.17 -12.36 4.11
N ASP A 75 0.41 -13.35 4.97
CA ASP A 75 0.82 -13.16 6.36
C ASP A 75 2.34 -13.24 6.53
N ALA A 76 2.82 -13.08 7.77
CA ALA A 76 4.24 -13.05 8.11
C ALA A 76 5.07 -14.23 7.57
N GLY A 77 4.45 -15.37 7.26
CA GLY A 77 5.10 -16.57 6.70
C GLY A 77 4.76 -16.91 5.24
N THR A 78 3.86 -16.17 4.58
CA THR A 78 3.47 -16.43 3.19
C THR A 78 3.28 -15.09 2.50
N GLN A 79 4.31 -14.62 1.80
CA GLN A 79 4.27 -13.34 1.10
C GLN A 79 4.16 -13.57 -0.41
N GLY A 80 3.11 -13.02 -1.00
CA GLY A 80 2.96 -12.83 -2.44
C GLY A 80 2.97 -11.35 -2.79
N VAL A 81 3.26 -11.05 -4.06
CA VAL A 81 3.18 -9.70 -4.61
C VAL A 81 2.20 -9.73 -5.77
N PHE A 82 1.24 -8.82 -5.76
CA PHE A 82 0.31 -8.59 -6.86
C PHE A 82 0.52 -7.19 -7.41
N ILE A 83 0.72 -7.07 -8.72
CA ILE A 83 0.77 -5.77 -9.40
C ILE A 83 -0.59 -5.59 -10.08
N PRO A 84 -1.49 -4.78 -9.49
CA PRO A 84 -2.82 -4.61 -10.05
C PRO A 84 -2.76 -3.91 -11.40
N SER A 85 -3.50 -4.42 -12.37
CA SER A 85 -3.85 -3.70 -13.59
C SER A 85 -4.78 -2.55 -13.22
N GLY A 86 -4.31 -1.31 -13.34
CA GLY A 86 -5.08 -0.11 -13.01
C GLY A 86 -6.38 -0.05 -13.78
N THR A 87 -7.51 -0.26 -13.09
CA THR A 87 -8.84 0.01 -13.68
C THR A 87 -9.28 1.44 -13.35
N TYR A 88 -8.86 1.94 -12.18
CA TYR A 88 -9.06 3.31 -11.72
C TYR A 88 -7.82 3.79 -10.95
N GLN A 89 -7.47 5.07 -11.10
CA GLN A 89 -6.33 5.72 -10.44
C GLN A 89 -6.83 6.66 -9.34
N LEU A 90 -6.20 6.60 -8.17
CA LEU A 90 -6.34 7.59 -7.08
C LEU A 90 -5.19 8.58 -7.10
#